data_AF-A0AA38WY57-F1
#
_entry.id   AF-A0AA38WY57-F1
#
_cell.length_a   1.000
_cell.length_b   1.000
_cell.length_c   1.000
_cell.angle_alpha   90.00
_cell.angle_beta   90.00
_cell.angle_gamma   90.00
#
_symmetry.space_group_name_H-M   'P 1'
#
loop_
_entity.id
_entity.type
_entity.pdbx_description
1 polymer ?
#
loop_
_entity_poly.entity_id
_entity_poly.type
_entity_poly.pdbx_seq_one_letter_code
_entity_poly.pdbx_strand_id
1 'polypeptide(L)'
;MEHEAEEPQSGLSTPQMTDSLRSHHAELESNPDLVAPAKGADRESGIAPSKSSRPSNSPRDARQAKLLASIATLESKITTANSQLSVKTQEVRQLQSFQQQQVVTDDPDKAALAHAQVIANSNISLLKRYNEIKDVAMGMLSLIAEKEGKRLAEVMEERGISEKD
;
A
#
# COMPACT_ATOMS: atom_id res chain seq x y z
N MET A 1 42.69 37.56 -36.66
CA MET A 1 43.37 36.50 -37.42
C MET A 1 43.36 35.27 -36.55
N GLU A 2 42.65 34.19 -36.81
CA GLU A 2 41.62 33.77 -37.76
C GLU A 2 41.52 32.24 -37.57
N HIS A 3 40.46 31.62 -38.10
CA HIS A 3 40.07 30.20 -38.09
C HIS A 3 39.18 29.77 -36.92
N GLU A 4 37.85 29.68 -37.13
CA GLU A 4 37.09 28.64 -37.88
C GLU A 4 36.99 27.34 -37.05
N ALA A 5 35.82 27.02 -36.50
CA ALA A 5 34.63 26.38 -37.11
C ALA A 5 34.75 24.85 -37.09
N GLU A 6 33.81 24.18 -36.39
CA GLU A 6 33.21 22.91 -36.85
C GLU A 6 32.00 22.52 -35.97
N GLU A 7 30.81 22.63 -36.57
CA GLU A 7 29.72 21.67 -36.32
C GLU A 7 30.14 20.29 -36.80
N PRO A 8 29.46 19.23 -36.33
CA PRO A 8 28.91 18.33 -37.33
C PRO A 8 27.43 17.99 -37.11
N GLN A 9 26.67 18.18 -38.19
CA GLN A 9 25.40 17.53 -38.45
C GLN A 9 25.61 16.04 -38.78
N SER A 10 24.77 15.17 -38.24
CA SER A 10 24.28 13.90 -38.83
C SER A 10 23.38 13.24 -37.78
N GLY A 11 22.27 12.57 -38.07
CA GLY A 11 21.64 12.12 -39.30
C GLY A 11 20.38 11.33 -38.92
N LEU A 12 19.52 11.15 -39.91
CA LEU A 12 18.29 10.35 -39.95
C LEU A 12 18.17 9.16 -38.98
N SER A 13 16.98 8.99 -38.40
CA SER A 13 16.22 7.72 -38.52
C SER A 13 14.78 7.87 -38.00
N THR A 14 13.81 7.90 -38.90
CA THR A 14 12.49 7.29 -38.64
C THR A 14 12.63 5.78 -38.79
N PRO A 15 11.79 4.99 -38.11
CA PRO A 15 10.79 4.30 -38.91
C PRO A 15 9.39 4.28 -38.27
N GLN A 16 8.48 4.09 -39.22
CA GLN A 16 7.04 4.04 -39.16
C GLN A 16 6.53 2.68 -38.64
N MET A 17 5.22 2.65 -38.35
CA MET A 17 4.26 1.53 -38.55
C MET A 17 3.70 0.82 -37.30
N THR A 18 2.40 1.08 -37.10
CA THR A 18 1.26 0.14 -36.86
C THR A 18 1.36 -0.82 -35.65
N ASP A 19 0.33 -1.08 -34.87
CA ASP A 19 -0.98 -1.55 -35.31
C ASP A 19 -1.94 -1.73 -34.10
N SER A 20 -3.24 -1.74 -34.40
CA SER A 20 -4.28 -2.57 -33.77
C SER A 20 -4.85 -2.20 -32.40
N LEU A 21 -5.91 -1.39 -32.48
CA LEU A 21 -7.28 -1.72 -32.06
C LEU A 21 -7.47 -3.05 -31.28
N ARG A 22 -7.92 -2.97 -30.02
CA ARG A 22 -8.93 -3.92 -29.54
C ARG A 22 -9.87 -3.29 -28.52
N SER A 23 -11.13 -3.59 -28.75
CA SER A 23 -12.32 -2.93 -28.29
C SER A 23 -12.94 -3.56 -27.03
N HIS A 24 -13.92 -2.82 -26.51
CA HIS A 24 -15.20 -3.28 -25.97
C HIS A 24 -15.27 -3.77 -24.50
N HIS A 25 -16.03 -2.96 -23.75
CA HIS A 25 -17.23 -3.38 -23.00
C HIS A 25 -17.04 -3.81 -21.54
N ALA A 26 -17.32 -2.88 -20.63
CA ALA A 26 -17.75 -3.19 -19.27
C ALA A 26 -18.98 -2.32 -18.98
N GLU A 27 -20.15 -2.94 -19.15
CA GLU A 27 -21.43 -2.42 -18.67
C GLU A 27 -21.48 -2.45 -17.14
N LEU A 28 -22.24 -1.49 -16.64
CA LEU A 28 -22.39 -1.09 -15.26
C LEU A 28 -23.13 -2.10 -14.40
N GLU A 29 -22.77 -2.04 -13.14
CA GLU A 29 -23.40 -2.62 -11.95
C GLU A 29 -24.90 -2.31 -11.84
N SER A 30 -25.65 -3.26 -11.27
CA SER A 30 -26.80 -2.98 -10.39
C SER A 30 -27.24 -4.26 -9.66
N ASN A 31 -27.01 -4.27 -8.35
CA ASN A 31 -27.68 -5.06 -7.30
C ASN A 31 -28.75 -4.12 -6.66
N PRO A 32 -29.62 -4.52 -5.69
CA PRO A 32 -29.97 -5.84 -5.14
C PRO A 32 -31.50 -6.03 -4.85
N ASP A 33 -31.83 -7.16 -4.21
CA ASP A 33 -32.73 -7.28 -3.04
C ASP A 33 -34.22 -7.69 -3.15
N LEU A 34 -34.59 -8.55 -2.19
CA LEU A 34 -35.92 -8.84 -1.59
C LEU A 34 -36.99 -9.63 -2.38
N VAL A 35 -37.35 -10.81 -1.85
CA VAL A 35 -38.60 -11.09 -1.09
C VAL A 35 -38.89 -12.61 -1.10
N ALA A 36 -38.74 -13.25 0.05
CA ALA A 36 -39.57 -14.39 0.46
C ALA A 36 -40.80 -13.85 1.21
N PRO A 37 -41.94 -14.57 1.25
CA PRO A 37 -42.17 -15.36 2.47
C PRO A 37 -42.98 -16.66 2.29
N ALA A 38 -42.83 -17.52 3.30
CA ALA A 38 -43.50 -18.81 3.49
C ALA A 38 -44.94 -18.70 4.05
N LYS A 39 -45.77 -19.71 3.76
CA LYS A 39 -46.97 -20.21 4.50
C LYS A 39 -47.59 -21.33 3.64
N GLY A 40 -48.04 -22.49 4.09
CA GLY A 40 -48.20 -23.17 5.38
C GLY A 40 -49.05 -24.44 5.11
N ALA A 41 -48.85 -25.50 5.92
CA ALA A 41 -49.81 -26.54 6.42
C ALA A 41 -50.97 -27.05 5.50
N ASP A 42 -51.40 -28.31 5.45
CA ASP A 42 -51.27 -29.48 6.33
C ASP A 42 -51.98 -30.71 5.67
N ARG A 43 -51.54 -31.93 6.05
CA ARG A 43 -52.30 -33.22 6.17
C ARG A 43 -52.81 -33.94 4.88
N GLU A 44 -52.83 -35.28 4.78
CA GLU A 44 -52.90 -36.34 5.81
C GLU A 44 -52.54 -37.76 5.26
N SER A 45 -52.04 -38.60 6.18
CA SER A 45 -52.25 -40.06 6.36
C SER A 45 -51.82 -41.11 5.34
N GLY A 46 -51.00 -42.09 5.79
CA GLY A 46 -50.93 -43.40 5.14
C GLY A 46 -49.82 -44.41 5.51
N ILE A 47 -49.90 -45.01 6.72
CA ILE A 47 -49.53 -46.41 7.05
C ILE A 47 -48.02 -46.79 7.23
N ALA A 48 -47.77 -47.44 8.38
CA ALA A 48 -46.52 -47.94 8.96
C ALA A 48 -46.00 -49.28 8.34
N PRO A 49 -45.18 -50.10 9.04
CA PRO A 49 -43.80 -49.92 9.49
C PRO A 49 -42.87 -50.98 8.83
N SER A 50 -41.58 -50.69 8.62
CA SER A 50 -40.60 -51.76 8.39
C SER A 50 -39.22 -51.37 8.87
N LYS A 51 -38.76 -52.13 9.88
CA LYS A 51 -37.39 -52.18 10.37
C LYS A 51 -36.48 -52.58 9.21
N SER A 52 -35.48 -51.76 8.89
CA SER A 52 -34.23 -52.25 8.32
C SER A 52 -33.14 -51.23 8.57
N SER A 53 -32.50 -51.37 9.71
CA SER A 53 -31.15 -50.89 9.97
C SER A 53 -30.20 -51.52 8.93
N ARG A 54 -29.87 -50.77 7.88
CA ARG A 54 -28.70 -51.07 7.03
C ARG A 54 -28.13 -49.76 6.50
N PRO A 55 -26.90 -49.37 6.87
CA PRO A 55 -26.25 -48.20 6.29
C PRO A 55 -25.84 -48.59 4.87
N SER A 56 -26.67 -48.29 3.88
CA SER A 56 -26.29 -48.42 2.48
C SER A 56 -25.40 -47.24 2.11
N ASN A 57 -24.11 -47.35 2.42
CA ASN A 57 -23.08 -46.49 1.84
C ASN A 57 -23.06 -46.75 0.34
N SER A 58 -23.84 -45.96 -0.42
CA SER A 58 -23.89 -46.06 -1.86
C SER A 58 -22.63 -45.40 -2.43
N PRO A 59 -21.95 -45.98 -3.44
CA PRO A 59 -20.79 -45.37 -4.10
C PRO A 59 -21.04 -43.95 -4.63
N ARG A 60 -22.32 -43.61 -4.85
CA ARG A 60 -22.79 -42.29 -5.27
C ARG A 60 -22.60 -41.23 -4.16
N ASP A 61 -22.88 -41.58 -2.92
CA ASP A 61 -22.75 -40.67 -1.76
C ASP A 61 -21.27 -40.38 -1.48
N ALA A 62 -20.41 -41.39 -1.64
CA ALA A 62 -18.96 -41.22 -1.52
C ALA A 62 -18.39 -40.28 -2.61
N ARG A 63 -18.90 -40.35 -3.85
CA ARG A 63 -18.53 -39.43 -4.93
C ARG A 63 -19.04 -38.01 -4.68
N GLN A 64 -20.27 -37.88 -4.18
CA GLN A 64 -20.86 -36.59 -3.85
C GLN A 64 -20.12 -35.91 -2.69
N ALA A 65 -19.76 -36.66 -1.65
CA ALA A 65 -18.94 -36.17 -0.55
C ALA A 65 -17.54 -35.71 -1.02
N LYS A 66 -16.91 -36.47 -1.94
CA LYS A 66 -15.63 -36.09 -2.53
C LYS A 66 -15.71 -34.80 -3.37
N LEU A 67 -16.80 -34.62 -4.11
CA LEU A 67 -17.04 -33.40 -4.88
C LEU A 67 -17.21 -32.18 -3.95
N LEU A 68 -18.02 -32.30 -2.91
CA LEU A 68 -18.22 -31.24 -1.91
C LEU A 68 -16.91 -30.89 -1.19
N ALA A 69 -16.11 -31.90 -0.81
CA ALA A 69 -14.80 -31.68 -0.22
C ALA A 69 -13.83 -30.94 -1.18
N SER A 70 -13.89 -31.27 -2.47
CA SER A 70 -13.10 -30.56 -3.49
C SER A 70 -13.55 -29.12 -3.67
N ILE A 71 -14.86 -28.85 -3.66
CA ILE A 71 -15.41 -27.49 -3.74
C ILE A 71 -14.95 -26.68 -2.53
N ALA A 72 -15.11 -27.20 -1.31
CA ALA A 72 -14.64 -26.54 -0.10
C ALA A 72 -13.12 -26.27 -0.12
N THR A 73 -12.34 -27.20 -0.66
CA THR A 73 -10.88 -27.02 -0.83
C THR A 73 -10.56 -25.90 -1.82
N LEU A 74 -11.30 -25.82 -2.93
CA LEU A 74 -11.11 -24.77 -3.95
C LEU A 74 -11.53 -23.40 -3.41
N GLU A 75 -12.64 -23.31 -2.69
CA GLU A 75 -13.09 -22.08 -2.02
C GLU A 75 -12.06 -21.59 -0.99
N SER A 76 -11.48 -22.51 -0.21
CA SER A 76 -10.38 -22.20 0.71
C SER A 76 -9.14 -21.68 -0.02
N LYS A 77 -8.80 -22.25 -1.19
CA LYS A 77 -7.67 -21.77 -2.00
C LYS A 77 -7.96 -20.39 -2.61
N ILE A 78 -9.18 -20.16 -3.08
CA ILE A 78 -9.59 -18.86 -3.66
C ILE A 78 -9.53 -17.77 -2.58
N THR A 79 -10.07 -18.03 -1.39
CA THR A 79 -10.02 -17.06 -0.27
C THR A 79 -8.59 -16.78 0.16
N THR A 80 -7.74 -17.81 0.25
CA THR A 80 -6.32 -17.64 0.56
C THR A 80 -5.58 -16.84 -0.52
N ALA A 81 -5.79 -17.15 -1.80
CA ALA A 81 -5.16 -16.44 -2.91
C ALA A 81 -5.60 -14.97 -2.97
N ASN A 82 -6.88 -14.69 -2.75
CA ASN A 82 -7.42 -13.33 -2.71
C ASN A 82 -6.85 -12.52 -1.54
N SER A 83 -6.71 -13.14 -0.36
CA SER A 83 -6.04 -12.52 0.78
C SER A 83 -4.59 -12.14 0.44
N GLN A 84 -3.83 -13.05 -0.18
CA GLN A 84 -2.45 -12.78 -0.59
C GLN A 84 -2.35 -11.68 -1.65
N LEU A 85 -3.26 -11.68 -2.63
CA LEU A 85 -3.31 -10.62 -3.64
C LEU A 85 -3.63 -9.27 -3.03
N SER A 86 -4.55 -9.20 -2.06
CA SER A 86 -4.87 -7.97 -1.34
C SER A 86 -3.65 -7.42 -0.59
N VAL A 87 -2.94 -8.29 0.14
CA VAL A 87 -1.71 -7.92 0.87
C VAL A 87 -0.64 -7.40 -0.09
N LYS A 88 -0.35 -8.13 -1.18
CA LYS A 88 0.64 -7.69 -2.18
C LYS A 88 0.23 -6.39 -2.87
N THR A 89 -1.05 -6.21 -3.16
CA THR A 89 -1.55 -4.96 -3.77
C THR A 89 -1.38 -3.79 -2.80
N GLN A 90 -1.62 -3.99 -1.51
CA GLN A 90 -1.40 -2.97 -0.48
C GLN A 90 0.09 -2.63 -0.33
N GLU A 91 0.98 -3.62 -0.42
CA GLU A 91 2.44 -3.43 -0.39
C GLU A 91 2.92 -2.63 -1.61
N VAL A 92 2.49 -3.03 -2.81
CA VAL A 92 2.80 -2.29 -4.05
C VAL A 92 2.30 -0.86 -3.99
N ARG A 93 1.09 -0.63 -3.46
CA ARG A 93 0.53 0.73 -3.30
C ARG A 93 1.37 1.59 -2.38
N GLN A 94 1.88 1.03 -1.28
CA GLN A 94 2.78 1.74 -0.37
C GLN A 94 4.09 2.12 -1.09
N LEU A 95 4.72 1.17 -1.78
CA LEU A 95 5.95 1.43 -2.53
C LEU A 95 5.75 2.44 -3.67
N GLN A 96 4.63 2.37 -4.39
CA GLN A 96 4.28 3.32 -5.43
C GLN A 96 4.04 4.72 -4.87
N SER A 97 3.47 4.87 -3.68
CA SER A 97 3.31 6.20 -3.06
C SER A 97 4.65 6.89 -2.76
N PHE A 98 5.72 6.12 -2.51
CA PHE A 98 7.09 6.67 -2.40
C PHE A 98 7.68 7.03 -3.77
N GLN A 99 7.38 6.26 -4.82
CA GLN A 99 7.84 6.58 -6.18
C GLN A 99 7.06 7.73 -6.82
N GLN A 100 5.80 7.94 -6.49
CA GLN A 100 4.96 8.98 -7.10
C GLN A 100 5.28 10.40 -6.62
N GLN A 101 6.13 10.54 -5.60
CA GLN A 101 6.81 11.80 -5.26
C GLN A 101 8.01 12.10 -6.18
N GLN A 102 8.41 11.17 -7.04
CA GLN A 102 9.33 11.48 -8.13
C GLN A 102 8.57 12.22 -9.22
N VAL A 103 8.90 13.51 -9.36
CA VAL A 103 8.49 14.33 -10.49
C VAL A 103 9.01 13.64 -11.75
N VAL A 104 8.12 13.10 -12.56
CA VAL A 104 8.43 12.60 -13.90
C VAL A 104 8.78 13.83 -14.74
N THR A 105 10.05 14.22 -14.73
CA THR A 105 10.62 15.10 -15.75
C THR A 105 11.22 14.23 -16.84
N ASP A 106 10.98 14.57 -18.11
CA ASP A 106 11.49 13.83 -19.29
C ASP A 106 13.03 13.76 -19.37
N ASP A 107 13.72 14.43 -18.46
CA ASP A 107 15.16 14.42 -18.27
C ASP A 107 15.51 13.85 -16.88
N PRO A 108 16.14 12.66 -16.80
CA PRO A 108 16.51 12.01 -15.53
C PRO A 108 17.56 12.82 -14.76
N ASP A 109 18.41 13.60 -15.43
CA ASP A 109 19.43 14.41 -14.76
C ASP A 109 18.77 15.60 -14.05
N LYS A 110 17.75 16.19 -14.68
CA LYS A 110 16.92 17.24 -14.06
C LYS A 110 16.12 16.72 -12.87
N ALA A 111 15.57 15.51 -12.95
CA ALA A 111 14.89 14.85 -11.83
C ALA A 111 15.85 14.61 -10.65
N ALA A 112 17.05 14.12 -10.93
CA ALA A 112 18.08 13.87 -9.93
C ALA A 112 18.54 15.18 -9.24
N LEU A 113 18.75 16.25 -10.01
CA LEU A 113 19.10 17.56 -9.48
C LEU A 113 17.97 18.14 -8.62
N ALA A 114 16.71 18.04 -9.07
CA ALA A 114 15.56 18.50 -8.29
C ALA A 114 15.44 17.74 -6.97
N HIS A 115 15.62 16.42 -6.98
CA HIS A 115 15.59 15.60 -5.78
C HIS A 115 16.74 15.95 -4.81
N ALA A 116 17.95 16.15 -5.33
CA ALA A 116 19.09 16.60 -4.53
C ALA A 116 18.84 17.98 -3.89
N GLN A 117 18.23 18.91 -4.62
CA GLN A 117 17.83 20.22 -4.09
C GLN A 117 16.79 20.10 -2.97
N VAL A 118 15.79 19.22 -3.13
CA VAL A 118 14.79 18.97 -2.08
C VAL A 118 15.47 18.44 -0.80
N ILE A 119 16.38 17.49 -0.92
CA ILE A 119 17.14 16.96 0.23
C ILE A 119 17.97 18.07 0.89
N ALA A 120 18.72 18.85 0.10
CA ALA A 120 19.54 19.94 0.61
C ALA A 120 18.69 20.96 1.37
N ASN A 121 17.58 21.40 0.78
CA ASN A 121 16.65 22.35 1.40
C ASN A 121 16.00 21.80 2.67
N SER A 122 15.66 20.51 2.68
CA SER A 122 15.15 19.83 3.87
C SER A 122 16.18 19.83 5.00
N ASN A 123 17.43 19.47 4.70
CA ASN A 123 18.52 19.47 5.67
C ASN A 123 18.83 20.87 6.21
N ILE A 124 18.86 21.88 5.34
CA ILE A 124 19.04 23.29 5.74
C ILE A 124 17.92 23.72 6.68
N SER A 125 16.67 23.40 6.32
CA SER A 125 15.51 23.75 7.14
C SER A 125 15.53 23.06 8.50
N LEU A 126 15.96 21.80 8.54
CA LEU A 126 16.08 21.02 9.77
C LEU A 126 17.16 21.61 10.70
N LEU A 127 18.35 21.92 10.17
CA LEU A 127 19.42 22.57 10.93
C LEU A 127 18.96 23.91 11.51
N LYS A 128 18.26 24.72 10.70
CA LYS A 128 17.74 26.01 11.13
C LYS A 128 16.77 25.84 12.31
N ARG A 129 15.79 24.94 12.18
CA ARG A 129 14.82 24.66 13.27
C ARG A 129 15.50 24.12 14.52
N TYR A 130 16.48 23.25 14.36
CA TYR A 130 17.25 22.73 15.48
C TYR A 130 17.97 23.86 16.23
N ASN A 131 18.67 24.75 15.52
CA ASN A 131 19.34 25.90 16.14
C ASN A 131 18.35 26.81 16.86
N GLU A 132 17.21 27.14 16.22
CA GLU A 132 16.17 27.96 16.83
C GLU A 132 15.65 27.36 18.15
N ILE A 133 15.37 26.06 18.17
CA ILE A 133 14.89 25.37 19.38
C ILE A 133 16.00 25.31 20.44
N LYS A 134 17.25 25.01 20.04
CA LYS A 134 18.41 24.96 20.93
C LYS A 134 18.63 26.30 21.62
N ASP A 135 18.58 27.40 20.88
CA ASP A 135 18.77 28.75 21.44
C ASP A 135 17.68 29.11 22.46
N VAL A 136 16.41 28.79 22.15
CA VAL A 136 15.30 28.99 23.09
C VAL A 136 15.47 28.12 24.34
N ALA A 137 15.81 26.84 24.18
CA ALA A 137 16.01 25.92 25.29
C ALA A 137 17.17 26.36 26.19
N MET A 138 18.29 26.79 25.61
CA MET A 138 19.44 27.32 26.33
C MET A 138 19.08 28.59 27.11
N GLY A 139 18.31 29.51 26.50
CA GLY A 139 17.79 30.68 27.19
C GLY A 139 16.90 30.31 28.38
N MET A 140 16.01 29.33 28.22
CA MET A 140 15.14 28.84 29.30
C MET A 140 15.94 28.16 30.42
N LEU A 141 16.93 27.34 30.07
CA LEU A 141 17.81 26.69 31.04
C LEU A 141 18.63 27.72 31.84
N SER A 142 19.11 28.80 31.20
CA SER A 142 19.78 29.91 31.90
C SER A 142 18.88 30.52 32.97
N LEU A 143 17.61 30.81 32.63
CA LEU A 143 16.65 31.37 33.58
C LEU A 143 16.34 30.42 34.74
N ILE A 144 16.32 29.11 34.49
CA ILE A 144 16.12 28.10 35.54
C ILE A 144 17.35 28.05 36.45
N ALA A 145 18.56 28.03 35.88
CA ALA A 145 19.81 28.03 36.64
C ALA A 145 19.93 29.26 37.55
N GLU A 146 19.58 30.44 37.03
CA GLU A 146 19.52 31.68 37.82
C GLU A 146 18.52 31.57 38.99
N LYS A 147 17.32 31.00 38.75
CA LYS A 147 16.31 30.81 39.80
C LYS A 147 16.71 29.80 40.86
N GLU A 148 17.42 28.74 40.47
CA GLU A 148 17.92 27.70 41.39
C GLU A 148 19.23 28.11 42.08
N GLY A 149 19.87 29.19 41.64
CA GLY A 149 21.19 29.61 42.14
C GLY A 149 22.32 28.64 41.78
N LYS A 150 22.11 27.81 40.76
CA LYS A 150 23.07 26.81 40.27
C LYS A 150 23.79 27.30 39.02
N ARG A 151 24.88 26.63 38.66
CA ARG A 151 25.50 26.87 37.35
C ARG A 151 24.66 26.23 36.25
N LEU A 152 24.64 26.85 35.08
CA LEU A 152 23.94 26.31 33.90
C LEU A 152 24.39 24.88 33.57
N ALA A 153 25.69 24.59 33.68
CA ALA A 153 26.24 23.25 33.46
C ALA A 153 25.67 22.18 34.41
N GLU A 154 25.45 22.53 35.69
CA GLU A 154 24.85 21.61 36.68
C GLU A 154 23.40 21.33 36.33
N VAL A 155 22.64 22.36 35.94
CA VAL A 155 21.24 22.19 35.50
C VAL A 155 21.16 21.37 34.21
N MET A 156 22.07 21.57 33.26
CA MET A 156 22.13 20.77 32.04
C MET A 156 22.42 19.29 32.36
N GLU A 157 23.39 19.01 33.22
CA GLU A 157 23.74 17.67 33.67
C GLU A 157 22.57 16.98 34.40
N GLU A 158 21.90 17.67 35.32
CA GLU A 158 20.71 17.17 36.02
C GLU A 158 19.54 16.83 35.07
N ARG A 159 19.46 17.51 33.92
CA ARG A 159 18.45 17.28 32.88
C ARG A 159 18.92 16.31 31.80
N GLY A 160 20.15 15.76 31.92
CA GLY A 160 20.72 14.80 30.98
C GLY A 160 21.07 15.42 29.62
N ILE A 161 21.37 16.71 29.57
CA ILE A 161 21.74 17.46 28.35
C ILE A 161 23.23 17.72 28.39
N SER A 162 23.96 17.38 27.32
CA SER A 162 25.37 17.76 27.17
C SER A 162 25.53 19.02 26.32
N GLU A 163 26.69 19.68 26.41
CA GLU A 163 27.00 20.87 25.61
C GLU A 163 27.03 20.59 24.08
N LYS A 164 27.17 19.32 23.70
CA LYS A 164 27.22 18.88 22.30
C LYS A 164 25.84 18.57 21.71
N ASP A 165 24.81 18.46 22.54
CA ASP A 165 23.43 18.17 22.14
C ASP A 165 22.65 19.43 21.74
#